data_AF-A0A1E9ZC24-F1
#
_entry.id   AF-A0A1E9ZC24-F1
#
_cell.length_a   1.000
_cell.length_b   1.000
_cell.length_c   1.000
_cell.angle_alpha   90.00
_cell.angle_beta   90.00
_cell.angle_gamma   90.00
#
_symmetry.space_group_name_H-M   'P 1'
#
loop_
_entity.id
_entity.type
_entity.pdbx_description
1 polymer ?
#
loop_
_entity_poly.entity_id
_entity_poly.type
_entity_poly.pdbx_seq_one_letter_code
_entity_poly.pdbx_strand_id
1 'polypeptide(L)'
;MLKNLLRRNQPDVDEQDQQLEQAPKKRGLADLFGKKKAKGDSEGTPLDPPVGGTAASRFLTYGIMGAAYGSVCLALFMACSAMGAASEAQESAQASRPAAVSELNITDTSAEAKAVGYVQAWLEATNTEHTTLDTYVNVPVNSQTPTEVRGLRAAGFTKSGDLVTVRVTGDVKTTMASAVKGEEPKSMWVQRWWQVVLRTDTSTGTLSVVGLPAPIAAPGNLAADTTFEYPKQVGDPAARAAVQEFLTAYLAGSGEVSRYTAPGSTITAVTPAPYSKVLVQNLNATDEMSAKTAVKDGTEVQVLVTAQLDQGASSQTSTYFLTMASRAGRWEVKSIDTTPKIS
;
A
#
# COMPACT_ATOMS: atom_id res chain seq x y z
N MET A 1 -29.11 33.30 -58.17
CA MET A 1 -28.01 33.18 -59.16
C MET A 1 -26.72 33.12 -58.34
N LEU A 2 -25.79 32.17 -58.37
CA LEU A 2 -25.40 30.99 -59.18
C LEU A 2 -24.57 30.13 -58.18
N LYS A 3 -24.93 28.92 -57.78
CA LYS A 3 -24.56 27.59 -58.35
C LYS A 3 -23.11 27.44 -58.86
N ASN A 4 -22.37 26.57 -58.16
CA ASN A 4 -21.47 25.51 -58.63
C ASN A 4 -20.17 25.87 -59.38
N LEU A 5 -19.25 24.87 -59.37
CA LEU A 5 -17.93 24.72 -60.01
C LEU A 5 -16.80 24.86 -58.96
N LEU A 6 -15.95 23.88 -58.64
CA LEU A 6 -15.48 22.71 -59.40
C LEU A 6 -15.04 21.56 -58.46
N ARG A 7 -15.23 20.36 -59.00
CA ARG A 7 -14.88 19.02 -58.52
C ARG A 7 -13.66 18.52 -59.31
N ARG A 8 -12.60 18.04 -58.64
CA ARG A 8 -11.54 17.06 -59.04
C ARG A 8 -10.33 17.25 -58.11
N ASN A 9 -9.60 16.27 -57.58
CA ASN A 9 -9.32 14.90 -57.98
C ASN A 9 -9.03 14.04 -56.73
N GLN A 10 -9.43 12.77 -56.80
CA GLN A 10 -8.99 11.67 -55.94
C GLN A 10 -7.55 11.25 -56.30
N PRO A 11 -6.88 10.45 -55.45
CA PRO A 11 -6.59 9.11 -55.95
C PRO A 11 -6.95 7.99 -54.96
N ASP A 12 -7.09 6.82 -55.57
CA ASP A 12 -7.60 5.55 -55.07
C ASP A 12 -6.83 4.97 -53.88
N VAL A 13 -7.56 4.30 -52.98
CA VAL A 13 -7.00 3.32 -52.05
C VAL A 13 -7.79 2.03 -52.25
N ASP A 14 -7.04 1.01 -52.64
CA ASP A 14 -7.49 -0.32 -53.04
C ASP A 14 -8.37 -1.01 -51.99
N GLU A 15 -9.37 -1.69 -52.54
CA GLU A 15 -10.07 -2.82 -51.93
C GLU A 15 -9.06 -3.93 -51.59
N GLN A 16 -8.97 -4.31 -50.32
CA GLN A 16 -8.76 -5.71 -49.96
C GLN A 16 -9.81 -6.13 -48.95
N ASP A 17 -10.39 -7.27 -49.29
CA ASP A 17 -11.63 -7.81 -48.82
C ASP A 17 -11.71 -8.07 -47.32
N GLN A 18 -12.95 -7.91 -46.89
CA GLN A 18 -13.57 -8.50 -45.71
C GLN A 18 -13.31 -10.01 -45.61
N GLN A 19 -13.25 -10.51 -44.38
CA GLN A 19 -14.05 -11.62 -43.81
C GLN A 19 -13.30 -12.14 -42.58
N LEU A 20 -13.82 -12.02 -41.35
CA LEU A 20 -14.95 -12.69 -40.69
C LEU A 20 -14.36 -13.42 -39.46
N GLU A 21 -15.01 -13.20 -38.32
CA GLU A 21 -15.13 -14.11 -37.17
C GLU A 21 -13.94 -15.02 -36.78
N GLN A 22 -13.39 -14.82 -35.58
CA GLN A 22 -13.60 -15.75 -34.46
C GLN A 22 -12.87 -15.30 -33.19
N ALA A 23 -13.61 -15.28 -32.08
CA ALA A 23 -13.16 -14.95 -30.74
C ALA A 23 -12.12 -15.95 -30.18
N PRO A 24 -11.16 -15.51 -29.34
CA PRO A 24 -10.24 -16.42 -28.68
C PRO A 24 -10.95 -17.20 -27.55
N LYS A 25 -11.07 -18.52 -27.74
CA LYS A 25 -11.57 -19.48 -26.75
C LYS A 25 -10.70 -19.50 -25.49
N LYS A 26 -11.36 -19.38 -24.33
CA LYS A 26 -10.83 -19.67 -22.99
C LYS A 26 -10.29 -21.10 -22.94
N ARG A 27 -8.99 -21.27 -22.66
CA ARG A 27 -8.42 -22.56 -22.26
C ARG A 27 -8.57 -22.72 -20.76
N GLY A 28 -9.52 -23.58 -20.38
CA GLY A 28 -9.81 -23.97 -19.00
C GLY A 28 -8.84 -25.03 -18.49
N LEU A 29 -8.64 -24.97 -17.19
CA LEU A 29 -7.73 -25.71 -16.31
C LEU A 29 -8.11 -27.19 -16.08
N ALA A 30 -8.52 -27.91 -17.14
CA ALA A 30 -9.20 -29.21 -16.98
C ALA A 30 -8.52 -30.43 -17.64
N ASP A 31 -7.26 -30.33 -18.06
CA ASP A 31 -6.54 -31.46 -18.72
C ASP A 31 -5.43 -32.12 -17.88
N LEU A 32 -5.36 -31.80 -16.59
CA LEU A 32 -4.50 -32.50 -15.65
C LEU A 32 -5.39 -32.98 -14.52
N PHE A 33 -5.99 -34.17 -14.64
CA PHE A 33 -6.16 -35.15 -13.55
C PHE A 33 -6.96 -36.36 -14.07
N GLY A 34 -6.38 -37.53 -13.83
CA GLY A 34 -6.71 -38.77 -14.51
C GLY A 34 -8.00 -39.46 -14.06
N LYS A 35 -8.49 -40.31 -14.97
CA LYS A 35 -9.50 -41.35 -14.75
C LYS A 35 -9.07 -42.37 -13.68
N LYS A 36 -9.97 -42.68 -12.73
CA LYS A 36 -10.37 -44.07 -12.46
C LYS A 36 -11.74 -44.17 -11.74
N LYS A 37 -12.59 -45.00 -12.34
CA LYS A 37 -13.92 -45.51 -11.90
C LYS A 37 -13.87 -46.12 -10.49
N ALA A 38 -14.76 -45.80 -9.56
CA ALA A 38 -16.20 -46.11 -9.40
C ALA A 38 -16.48 -47.48 -8.75
N LYS A 39 -17.18 -47.47 -7.60
CA LYS A 39 -18.50 -48.11 -7.35
C LYS A 39 -18.68 -48.56 -5.89
N GLY A 40 -19.85 -48.24 -5.32
CA GLY A 40 -20.52 -49.08 -4.32
C GLY A 40 -20.95 -48.39 -3.04
N ASP A 41 -22.23 -48.01 -2.98
CA ASP A 41 -22.94 -47.47 -1.82
C ASP A 41 -23.16 -48.50 -0.68
N SER A 42 -23.24 -47.92 0.52
CA SER A 42 -24.18 -48.15 1.64
C SER A 42 -24.25 -49.44 2.48
N GLU A 43 -24.44 -49.12 3.77
CA GLU A 43 -25.21 -49.79 4.84
C GLU A 43 -24.53 -50.76 5.81
N GLY A 44 -24.46 -50.32 7.08
CA GLY A 44 -25.22 -50.95 8.17
C GLY A 44 -24.54 -52.05 9.01
N THR A 45 -24.07 -51.64 10.20
CA THR A 45 -23.75 -52.37 11.47
C THR A 45 -24.71 -53.53 11.84
N PRO A 46 -24.48 -54.35 12.91
CA PRO A 46 -23.30 -54.56 13.80
C PRO A 46 -22.96 -56.07 14.04
N LEU A 47 -21.84 -56.39 14.69
CA LEU A 47 -21.57 -57.76 15.16
C LEU A 47 -21.19 -57.79 16.65
N ASP A 48 -22.05 -58.44 17.43
CA ASP A 48 -21.72 -59.02 18.74
C ASP A 48 -20.63 -60.10 18.61
N PRO A 49 -19.83 -60.37 19.67
CA PRO A 49 -18.74 -61.33 19.62
C PRO A 49 -19.21 -62.75 19.97
N PRO A 50 -18.75 -63.81 19.27
CA PRO A 50 -18.90 -65.17 19.77
C PRO A 50 -17.69 -65.63 20.59
N VAL A 51 -18.08 -66.46 21.55
CA VAL A 51 -17.36 -67.09 22.65
C VAL A 51 -16.50 -68.26 22.18
N GLY A 52 -15.35 -68.47 22.84
CA GLY A 52 -14.82 -69.80 23.12
C GLY A 52 -13.50 -70.18 22.43
N GLY A 53 -12.45 -70.40 23.23
CA GLY A 53 -11.24 -71.09 22.76
C GLY A 53 -9.93 -70.80 23.53
N THR A 54 -9.82 -71.37 24.74
CA THR A 54 -8.60 -71.99 25.31
C THR A 54 -7.19 -71.46 24.95
N ALA A 55 -6.64 -70.69 25.89
CA ALA A 55 -5.31 -70.75 26.53
C ALA A 55 -3.97 -70.93 25.75
N ALA A 56 -3.91 -71.07 24.43
CA ALA A 56 -2.65 -71.46 23.75
C ALA A 56 -2.12 -70.55 22.63
N SER A 57 -2.56 -69.29 22.50
CA SER A 57 -1.99 -68.37 21.48
C SER A 57 -1.74 -66.92 21.95
N ARG A 58 -1.76 -66.65 23.27
CA ARG A 58 -1.72 -65.29 23.83
C ARG A 58 -0.35 -64.58 23.83
N PHE A 59 0.69 -65.12 23.17
CA PHE A 59 2.02 -64.50 23.17
C PHE A 59 2.53 -64.00 21.81
N LEU A 60 1.81 -64.21 20.70
CA LEU A 60 2.25 -63.73 19.38
C LEU A 60 1.47 -62.51 18.85
N THR A 61 0.32 -62.17 19.44
CA THR A 61 -0.53 -61.07 18.94
C THR A 61 -0.33 -59.74 19.68
N TYR A 62 0.28 -59.72 20.87
CA TYR A 62 0.55 -58.47 21.61
C TYR A 62 1.89 -57.79 21.27
N GLY A 63 2.73 -58.41 20.43
CA GLY A 63 3.99 -57.80 19.98
C GLY A 63 3.81 -56.71 18.90
N ILE A 64 2.72 -56.75 18.12
CA ILE A 64 2.50 -55.81 17.00
C ILE A 64 1.62 -54.62 17.41
N MET A 65 0.85 -54.72 18.50
CA MET A 65 0.13 -53.58 19.09
C MET A 65 0.94 -52.75 20.09
N GLY A 66 2.23 -53.04 20.32
CA GLY A 66 3.13 -52.15 21.07
C GLY A 66 3.79 -51.08 20.19
N ALA A 67 4.07 -51.41 18.92
CA ALA A 67 4.84 -50.55 18.02
C ALA A 67 3.99 -49.46 17.32
N ALA A 68 2.67 -49.65 17.22
CA ALA A 68 1.78 -48.66 16.60
C ALA A 68 1.36 -47.54 17.57
N TYR A 69 1.26 -47.81 18.87
CA TYR A 69 0.91 -46.78 19.87
C TYR A 69 2.13 -45.96 20.33
N GLY A 70 3.34 -46.53 20.27
CA GLY A 70 4.58 -45.80 20.60
C GLY A 70 4.89 -44.65 19.63
N SER A 71 4.61 -44.83 18.34
CA SER A 71 4.87 -43.80 17.32
C SER A 71 3.82 -42.67 17.34
N VAL A 72 2.57 -42.97 17.69
CA VAL A 72 1.50 -41.98 17.87
C VAL A 72 1.73 -41.16 19.16
N CYS A 73 2.18 -41.78 20.25
CA CYS A 73 2.54 -41.06 21.47
C CYS A 73 3.78 -40.16 21.31
N LEU A 74 4.78 -40.57 20.53
CA LEU A 74 5.96 -39.73 20.28
C LEU A 74 5.66 -38.55 19.34
N ALA A 75 4.74 -38.72 18.38
CA ALA A 75 4.25 -37.62 17.54
C ALA A 75 3.36 -36.63 18.32
N LEU A 76 2.53 -37.12 19.26
CA LEU A 76 1.73 -36.27 20.15
C LEU A 76 2.60 -35.52 21.18
N PHE A 77 3.70 -36.12 21.66
CA PHE A 77 4.64 -35.42 22.54
C PHE A 77 5.49 -34.36 21.80
N MET A 78 5.89 -34.60 20.54
CA MET A 78 6.57 -33.57 19.73
C MET A 78 5.64 -32.41 19.28
N ALA A 79 4.32 -32.64 19.20
CA ALA A 79 3.35 -31.58 18.93
C ALA A 79 3.11 -30.65 20.15
N CYS A 80 3.32 -31.12 21.39
CA CYS A 80 3.18 -30.29 22.60
C CYS A 80 4.37 -29.34 22.84
N SER A 81 5.56 -29.64 22.31
CA SER A 81 6.71 -28.72 22.36
C SER A 81 6.64 -27.56 21.34
N ALA A 82 5.77 -27.65 20.32
CA ALA A 82 5.53 -26.55 19.38
C ALA A 82 4.53 -25.51 19.92
N MET A 83 3.77 -25.85 20.97
CA MET A 83 2.83 -24.91 21.61
C MET A 83 3.47 -24.04 22.70
N GLY A 84 4.65 -24.42 23.21
CA GLY A 84 5.42 -23.62 24.19
C GLY A 84 6.11 -22.40 23.58
N ALA A 85 6.70 -22.54 22.40
CA ALA A 85 7.36 -21.42 21.70
C ALA A 85 6.37 -20.40 21.10
N ALA A 86 5.12 -20.81 20.84
CA ALA A 86 4.05 -19.88 20.44
C ALA A 86 3.53 -19.06 21.63
N SER A 87 3.55 -19.62 22.85
CA SER A 87 3.19 -18.90 24.08
C SER A 87 4.22 -17.82 24.41
N GLU A 88 5.51 -18.12 24.32
CA GLU A 88 6.60 -17.16 24.61
C GLU A 88 6.69 -16.04 23.55
N ALA A 89 6.38 -16.34 22.28
CA ALA A 89 6.25 -15.33 21.22
C ALA A 89 5.04 -14.41 21.43
N GLN A 90 3.95 -14.92 22.01
CA GLN A 90 2.75 -14.14 22.31
C GLN A 90 2.92 -13.33 23.60
N GLU A 91 3.68 -13.82 24.58
CA GLU A 91 3.99 -13.13 25.83
C GLU A 91 5.00 -11.98 25.60
N SER A 92 5.98 -12.17 24.71
CA SER A 92 6.90 -11.10 24.27
C SER A 92 6.23 -10.07 23.33
N ALA A 93 5.24 -10.49 22.53
CA ALA A 93 4.38 -9.56 21.78
C ALA A 93 3.44 -8.75 22.68
N GLN A 94 2.99 -9.32 23.81
CA GLN A 94 2.10 -8.64 24.76
C GLN A 94 2.86 -7.74 25.75
N ALA A 95 4.12 -8.06 26.07
CA ALA A 95 5.04 -7.18 26.80
C ALA A 95 5.45 -5.94 25.98
N SER A 96 5.30 -6.01 24.65
CA SER A 96 5.51 -4.89 23.72
C SER A 96 4.21 -4.15 23.37
N ARG A 97 3.07 -4.49 23.99
CA ARG A 97 1.88 -3.67 23.89
C ARG A 97 2.25 -2.32 24.51
N PRO A 98 2.27 -1.20 23.76
CA PRO A 98 2.48 0.09 24.39
C PRO A 98 1.47 0.19 25.52
N ALA A 99 1.96 0.42 26.74
CA ALA A 99 1.09 0.79 27.85
C ALA A 99 0.18 1.88 27.29
N ALA A 100 -1.13 1.64 27.31
CA ALA A 100 -2.09 2.65 26.91
C ALA A 100 -1.84 3.83 27.86
N VAL A 101 -1.13 4.82 27.37
CA VAL A 101 -1.02 6.13 28.01
C VAL A 101 -2.46 6.63 28.03
N SER A 102 -3.12 6.48 29.18
CA SER A 102 -4.48 6.97 29.42
C SER A 102 -4.52 8.50 29.60
N GLU A 103 -3.50 9.21 29.15
CA GLU A 103 -3.56 10.64 28.92
C GLU A 103 -3.53 10.87 27.41
N LEU A 104 -4.74 10.99 26.83
CA LEU A 104 -4.89 11.53 25.48
C LEU A 104 -4.38 12.97 25.52
N ASN A 105 -3.09 13.18 25.26
CA ASN A 105 -2.64 14.44 24.67
C ASN A 105 -3.39 14.55 23.34
N ILE A 106 -4.45 15.36 23.32
CA ILE A 106 -5.25 15.65 22.13
C ILE A 106 -4.31 16.35 21.15
N THR A 107 -3.65 15.55 20.31
CA THR A 107 -2.81 16.03 19.22
C THR A 107 -3.70 16.50 18.08
N ASP A 108 -3.12 17.26 17.17
CA ASP A 108 -3.78 17.66 15.92
C ASP A 108 -4.44 16.48 15.18
N THR A 109 -3.81 15.30 15.25
CA THR A 109 -4.30 14.04 14.69
C THR A 109 -5.64 13.58 15.30
N SER A 110 -5.91 13.88 16.57
CA SER A 110 -7.18 13.49 17.22
C SER A 110 -8.36 14.34 16.73
N ALA A 111 -8.14 15.63 16.47
CA ALA A 111 -9.12 16.51 15.85
C ALA A 111 -9.42 16.08 14.41
N GLU A 112 -8.38 15.72 13.65
CA GLU A 112 -8.52 15.19 12.30
C GLU A 112 -9.33 13.89 12.26
N ALA A 113 -9.01 12.93 13.13
CA ALA A 113 -9.75 11.66 13.23
C ALA A 113 -11.22 11.89 13.62
N LYS A 114 -11.48 12.78 14.59
CA LYS A 114 -12.85 13.11 15.00
C LYS A 114 -13.65 13.75 13.88
N ALA A 115 -13.04 14.66 13.12
CA ALA A 115 -13.69 15.30 11.97
C ALA A 115 -14.02 14.29 10.87
N VAL A 116 -13.11 13.35 10.56
CA VAL A 116 -13.36 12.28 9.58
C VAL A 116 -14.53 11.40 10.00
N GLY A 117 -14.53 10.93 11.26
CA GLY A 117 -15.63 10.13 11.80
C GLY A 117 -16.96 10.88 11.80
N TYR A 118 -16.94 12.18 12.09
CA TYR A 118 -18.14 13.02 12.05
C TYR A 118 -18.72 13.17 10.64
N VAL A 119 -17.87 13.42 9.63
CA VAL A 119 -18.32 13.50 8.22
C VAL A 119 -18.89 12.16 7.77
N GLN A 120 -18.27 11.03 8.14
CA GLN A 120 -18.80 9.71 7.83
C GLN A 120 -20.19 9.50 8.44
N ALA A 121 -20.33 9.73 9.76
CA ALA A 121 -21.59 9.59 10.46
C ALA A 121 -22.69 10.49 9.87
N TRP A 122 -22.33 11.72 9.47
CA TRP A 122 -23.25 12.67 8.85
C TRP A 122 -23.70 12.24 7.44
N LEU A 123 -22.81 11.66 6.63
CA LEU A 123 -23.14 11.17 5.28
C LEU A 123 -23.97 9.87 5.31
N GLU A 124 -23.72 9.00 6.29
CA GLU A 124 -24.43 7.73 6.46
C GLU A 124 -25.80 7.88 7.12
N ALA A 125 -25.99 8.94 7.92
CA ALA A 125 -27.22 9.17 8.66
C ALA A 125 -28.45 9.29 7.76
N THR A 126 -29.53 8.60 8.15
CA THR A 126 -30.87 8.73 7.57
C THR A 126 -31.87 9.22 8.61
N ASN A 127 -33.06 9.62 8.15
CA ASN A 127 -34.16 10.03 9.00
C ASN A 127 -34.62 8.95 10.00
N THR A 128 -34.29 7.68 9.75
CA THR A 128 -34.58 6.56 10.67
C THR A 128 -33.34 6.02 11.38
N GLU A 129 -32.14 6.19 10.83
CA GLU A 129 -30.90 5.62 11.33
C GLU A 129 -29.81 6.70 11.45
N HIS A 130 -29.65 7.27 12.64
CA HIS A 130 -28.69 8.37 12.89
C HIS A 130 -28.00 8.30 14.26
N THR A 131 -28.10 7.16 14.96
CA THR A 131 -27.51 6.98 16.31
C THR A 131 -26.01 7.26 16.36
N THR A 132 -25.26 6.93 15.30
CA THR A 132 -23.83 7.27 15.18
C THR A 132 -23.62 8.79 15.08
N LEU A 133 -24.46 9.50 14.33
CA LEU A 133 -24.40 10.96 14.22
C LEU A 133 -24.73 11.63 15.56
N ASP A 134 -25.68 11.07 16.32
CA ASP A 134 -26.10 11.55 17.63
C ASP A 134 -24.98 11.54 18.68
N THR A 135 -23.94 10.71 18.48
CA THR A 135 -22.74 10.74 19.33
C THR A 135 -21.91 12.02 19.18
N TYR A 136 -22.10 12.74 18.06
CA TYR A 136 -21.42 14.00 17.78
C TYR A 136 -22.35 15.20 17.99
N VAL A 137 -23.55 15.16 17.42
CA VAL A 137 -24.51 16.27 17.47
C VAL A 137 -25.93 15.74 17.30
N ASN A 138 -26.89 16.36 17.98
CA ASN A 138 -28.30 16.09 17.77
C ASN A 138 -28.91 17.15 16.84
N VAL A 139 -29.27 16.73 15.63
CA VAL A 139 -29.78 17.59 14.54
C VAL A 139 -30.81 16.83 13.71
N PRO A 140 -31.77 17.52 13.07
CA PRO A 140 -32.69 16.87 12.13
C PRO A 140 -31.94 16.24 10.94
N VAL A 141 -32.24 14.98 10.65
CA VAL A 141 -31.73 14.25 9.48
C VAL A 141 -32.85 14.06 8.47
N ASN A 142 -32.65 14.57 7.26
CA ASN A 142 -33.65 14.55 6.19
C ASN A 142 -33.37 13.47 5.12
N SER A 143 -32.19 12.84 5.14
CA SER A 143 -31.84 11.85 4.13
C SER A 143 -32.67 10.57 4.29
N GLN A 144 -33.17 10.02 3.19
CA GLN A 144 -33.88 8.73 3.21
C GLN A 144 -32.92 7.54 3.01
N THR A 145 -31.80 7.78 2.35
CA THR A 145 -30.80 6.75 2.02
C THR A 145 -29.41 7.24 2.42
N PRO A 146 -28.52 6.36 2.91
CA PRO A 146 -27.15 6.72 3.20
C PRO A 146 -26.42 7.22 1.95
N THR A 147 -25.55 8.21 2.11
CA THR A 147 -24.66 8.64 1.04
C THR A 147 -23.44 7.72 0.99
N GLU A 148 -23.31 6.93 -0.07
CA GLU A 148 -22.15 6.06 -0.26
C GLU A 148 -20.86 6.89 -0.43
N VAL A 149 -19.90 6.67 0.48
CA VAL A 149 -18.61 7.36 0.50
C VAL A 149 -17.46 6.37 0.69
N ARG A 150 -16.29 6.66 0.12
CA ARG A 150 -15.05 5.89 0.34
C ARG A 150 -13.84 6.81 0.45
N GLY A 151 -12.79 6.32 1.10
CA GLY A 151 -11.51 7.03 1.18
C GLY A 151 -11.56 8.38 1.91
N LEU A 152 -12.48 8.52 2.88
CA LEU A 152 -12.55 9.69 3.75
C LEU A 152 -11.24 9.83 4.53
N ARG A 153 -10.67 11.03 4.52
CA ARG A 153 -9.44 11.38 5.24
C ARG A 153 -9.39 12.86 5.54
N ALA A 154 -8.66 13.23 6.59
CA ALA A 154 -8.32 14.62 6.84
C ALA A 154 -7.26 15.09 5.81
N ALA A 155 -7.34 16.35 5.44
CA ALA A 155 -6.46 17.01 4.49
C ALA A 155 -5.89 18.31 5.09
N GLY A 156 -5.56 18.25 6.38
CA GLY A 156 -5.04 19.34 7.18
C GLY A 156 -6.11 20.12 7.95
N PHE A 157 -5.63 21.00 8.82
CA PHE A 157 -6.45 21.81 9.70
C PHE A 157 -5.85 23.21 9.89
N THR A 158 -6.64 24.12 10.46
CA THR A 158 -6.17 25.40 10.98
C THR A 158 -6.67 25.58 12.40
N LYS A 159 -5.88 26.26 13.25
CA LYS A 159 -6.26 26.59 14.62
C LYS A 159 -6.47 28.08 14.77
N SER A 160 -7.49 28.47 15.52
CA SER A 160 -7.73 29.85 15.92
C SER A 160 -8.37 29.85 17.32
N GLY A 161 -7.57 30.20 18.33
CA GLY A 161 -8.01 30.12 19.73
C GLY A 161 -8.36 28.70 20.14
N ASP A 162 -9.58 28.51 20.65
CA ASP A 162 -10.15 27.21 21.05
C ASP A 162 -10.81 26.45 19.90
N LEU A 163 -10.72 26.96 18.67
CA LEU A 163 -11.30 26.34 17.48
C LEU A 163 -10.25 25.64 16.61
N VAL A 164 -10.61 24.46 16.13
CA VAL A 164 -9.86 23.67 15.15
C VAL A 164 -10.75 23.45 13.94
N THR A 165 -10.36 23.99 12.79
CA THR A 165 -11.08 23.80 11.53
C THR A 165 -10.36 22.76 10.70
N VAL A 166 -10.97 21.59 10.53
CA VAL A 166 -10.42 20.46 9.78
C VAL A 166 -11.03 20.42 8.38
N ARG A 167 -10.19 20.18 7.38
CA ARG A 167 -10.62 19.86 6.02
C ARG A 167 -10.66 18.35 5.85
N VAL A 168 -11.79 17.82 5.38
CA VAL A 168 -12.01 16.39 5.12
C VAL A 168 -12.29 16.20 3.64
N THR A 169 -11.75 15.14 3.04
CA THR A 169 -12.02 14.78 1.64
C THR A 169 -12.28 13.28 1.50
N GLY A 170 -13.10 12.92 0.53
CA GLY A 170 -13.34 11.53 0.12
C GLY A 170 -14.15 11.47 -1.17
N ASP A 171 -14.34 10.27 -1.69
CA ASP A 171 -15.11 10.04 -2.91
C ASP A 171 -16.56 9.71 -2.56
N VAL A 172 -17.50 10.48 -3.12
CA VAL A 172 -18.93 10.24 -2.99
C VAL A 172 -19.47 9.61 -4.28
N LYS A 173 -20.22 8.53 -4.15
CA LYS A 173 -20.91 7.92 -5.29
C LYS A 173 -22.02 8.87 -5.74
N THR A 174 -21.87 9.40 -6.95
CA THR A 174 -22.79 10.34 -7.55
C THR A 174 -23.43 9.68 -8.76
N THR A 175 -24.76 9.57 -8.73
CA THR A 175 -25.55 9.15 -9.89
C THR A 175 -25.89 10.38 -10.71
N MET A 176 -25.39 10.43 -11.95
CA MET A 176 -25.73 11.49 -12.89
C MET A 176 -26.84 11.01 -13.81
N ALA A 177 -27.89 11.83 -13.95
CA ALA A 177 -28.89 11.62 -14.98
C ALA A 177 -28.22 11.69 -16.36
N SER A 178 -28.61 10.79 -17.25
CA SER A 178 -28.11 10.81 -18.62
C SER A 178 -28.65 12.02 -19.37
N ALA A 179 -27.76 12.77 -20.02
CA ALA A 179 -28.13 13.88 -20.88
C ALA A 179 -28.83 13.41 -22.19
N VAL A 180 -28.69 12.12 -22.51
CA VAL A 180 -29.34 11.47 -23.65
C VAL A 180 -30.62 10.80 -23.18
N LYS A 181 -31.75 11.14 -23.82
CA LYS A 181 -33.07 10.56 -23.53
C LYS A 181 -33.05 9.06 -23.81
N GLY A 182 -33.40 8.26 -22.81
CA GLY A 182 -33.46 6.79 -22.93
C GLY A 182 -32.18 6.05 -22.53
N GLU A 183 -31.12 6.76 -22.13
CA GLU A 183 -29.96 6.14 -21.48
C GLU A 183 -30.15 6.06 -19.96
N GLU A 184 -29.73 4.93 -19.38
CA GLU A 184 -29.74 4.73 -17.93
C GLU A 184 -28.77 5.69 -17.23
N PRO A 185 -29.08 6.14 -15.99
CA PRO A 185 -28.19 6.96 -15.19
C PRO A 185 -26.84 6.28 -14.95
N LYS A 186 -25.76 7.06 -14.98
CA LYS A 186 -24.40 6.55 -14.73
C LYS A 186 -23.94 6.96 -13.34
N SER A 187 -23.46 5.98 -12.58
CA SER A 187 -22.84 6.21 -11.27
C SER A 187 -21.34 6.38 -11.42
N MET A 188 -20.77 7.36 -10.74
CA MET A 188 -19.33 7.58 -10.67
C MET A 188 -18.92 8.04 -9.28
N TRP A 189 -17.67 7.77 -8.91
CA TRP A 189 -17.07 8.26 -7.67
C TRP A 189 -16.50 9.65 -7.91
N VAL A 190 -17.01 10.64 -7.19
CA VAL A 190 -16.61 12.05 -7.33
C VAL A 190 -15.99 12.51 -6.03
N GLN A 191 -14.76 13.02 -6.09
CA GLN A 191 -14.11 13.59 -4.92
C GLN A 191 -14.85 14.83 -4.42
N ARG A 192 -15.14 14.85 -3.12
CA ARG A 192 -15.78 15.97 -2.42
C ARG A 192 -14.93 16.40 -1.24
N TRP A 193 -15.20 17.62 -0.77
CA TRP A 193 -14.47 18.26 0.30
C TRP A 193 -15.44 18.91 1.27
N TRP A 194 -15.13 18.80 2.55
CA TRP A 194 -15.89 19.41 3.64
C TRP A 194 -14.98 20.10 4.63
N GLN A 195 -15.53 21.11 5.28
CA GLN A 195 -14.99 21.74 6.46
C GLN A 195 -15.77 21.24 7.69
N VAL A 196 -15.05 20.85 8.72
CA VAL A 196 -15.59 20.58 10.06
C VAL A 196 -14.93 21.53 11.04
N VAL A 197 -15.73 22.22 11.85
CA VAL A 197 -15.22 23.06 12.93
C VAL A 197 -15.38 22.29 14.23
N LEU A 198 -14.32 22.20 15.00
CA LEU A 198 -14.29 21.62 16.34
C LEU A 198 -13.93 22.70 17.35
N ARG A 199 -14.45 22.58 18.57
CA ARG A 199 -13.97 23.32 19.74
C ARG A 199 -13.17 22.38 20.63
N THR A 200 -12.00 22.84 21.04
CA THR A 200 -11.14 22.20 22.04
C THR A 200 -11.36 22.88 23.39
N ASP A 201 -11.68 22.09 24.39
CA ASP A 201 -11.50 22.51 25.78
C ASP A 201 -10.02 22.30 26.15
N THR A 202 -9.30 23.39 26.37
CA THR A 202 -7.86 23.34 26.69
C THR A 202 -7.55 22.79 28.08
N SER A 203 -8.54 22.73 28.98
CA SER A 203 -8.38 22.22 30.35
C SER A 203 -8.57 20.71 30.43
N THR A 204 -9.49 20.14 29.64
CA THR A 204 -9.77 18.70 29.62
C THR A 204 -9.23 18.00 28.38
N GLY A 205 -8.78 18.77 27.38
CA GLY A 205 -8.45 18.28 26.05
C GLY A 205 -9.67 17.95 25.19
N THR A 206 -10.90 17.98 25.72
CA THR A 206 -12.09 17.45 25.02
C THR A 206 -12.38 18.19 23.72
N LEU A 207 -12.73 17.44 22.68
CA LEU A 207 -13.19 17.98 21.39
C LEU A 207 -14.72 17.91 21.30
N SER A 208 -15.36 18.95 20.77
CA SER A 208 -16.79 18.99 20.43
C SER A 208 -16.98 19.58 19.03
N VAL A 209 -18.00 19.16 18.29
CA VAL A 209 -18.29 19.72 16.96
C VAL A 209 -19.00 21.06 17.09
N VAL A 210 -18.66 22.01 16.21
CA VAL A 210 -19.26 23.35 16.13
C VAL A 210 -20.01 23.42 14.80
N GLY A 211 -21.19 22.80 14.78
CA GLY A 211 -22.07 22.77 13.61
C GLY A 211 -21.84 21.59 12.65
N LEU A 212 -22.65 21.56 11.60
CA LEU A 212 -22.64 20.52 10.56
C LEU A 212 -21.43 20.63 9.64
N PRO A 213 -20.99 19.52 8.99
CA PRO A 213 -20.01 19.59 7.93
C PRO A 213 -20.47 20.49 6.78
N ALA A 214 -19.60 21.40 6.36
CA ALA A 214 -19.89 22.34 5.27
C ALA A 214 -19.15 21.91 4.00
N PRO A 215 -19.82 21.67 2.84
CA PRO A 215 -19.14 21.44 1.59
C PRO A 215 -18.27 22.63 1.18
N ILE A 216 -17.05 22.37 0.73
CA ILE A 216 -16.11 23.39 0.25
C ILE A 216 -15.54 23.00 -1.12
N ALA A 217 -14.91 23.96 -1.80
CA ALA A 217 -14.12 23.66 -3.00
C ALA A 217 -12.87 22.84 -2.62
N ALA A 218 -12.38 22.04 -3.57
CA ALA A 218 -11.07 21.42 -3.44
C ALA A 218 -9.99 22.51 -3.27
N PRO A 219 -9.00 22.33 -2.38
CA PRO A 219 -7.84 23.20 -2.31
C PRO A 219 -7.18 23.33 -3.69
N GLY A 220 -6.70 24.54 -4.00
CA GLY A 220 -5.94 24.76 -5.22
C GLY A 220 -4.66 23.93 -5.22
N ASN A 221 -4.25 23.48 -6.41
CA ASN A 221 -2.94 22.89 -6.62
C ASN A 221 -1.94 24.01 -6.93
N LEU A 222 -0.75 23.99 -6.32
CA LEU A 222 0.36 24.78 -6.87
C LEU A 222 0.82 24.11 -8.16
N ALA A 223 1.04 24.91 -9.20
CA ALA A 223 1.72 24.43 -10.39
C ALA A 223 3.16 24.04 -10.02
N ALA A 224 3.66 22.96 -10.61
CA ALA A 224 5.06 22.56 -10.47
C ALA A 224 5.93 23.44 -11.39
N ASP A 225 6.07 24.72 -11.08
CA ASP A 225 7.00 25.64 -11.75
C ASP A 225 8.39 25.64 -11.10
N THR A 226 8.59 24.81 -10.08
CA THR A 226 9.86 24.65 -9.38
C THR A 226 10.87 23.86 -10.23
N THR A 227 12.02 24.48 -10.54
CA THR A 227 13.11 23.83 -11.29
C THR A 227 14.19 23.33 -10.33
N PHE A 228 14.67 22.09 -10.54
CA PHE A 228 15.74 21.51 -9.74
C PHE A 228 17.12 22.07 -10.14
N GLU A 229 17.94 22.44 -9.16
CA GLU A 229 19.26 23.06 -9.38
C GLU A 229 20.39 22.00 -9.43
N TYR A 230 20.32 21.08 -10.41
CA TYR A 230 21.34 20.04 -10.63
C TYR A 230 21.83 20.06 -12.10
N PRO A 231 22.58 21.09 -12.51
CA PRO A 231 22.86 21.37 -13.92
C PRO A 231 23.88 20.41 -14.55
N LYS A 232 24.64 19.63 -13.76
CA LYS A 232 25.75 18.80 -14.27
C LYS A 232 25.29 17.35 -14.42
N GLN A 233 25.22 16.84 -15.65
CA GLN A 233 25.03 15.40 -15.86
C GLN A 233 26.31 14.64 -15.45
N VAL A 234 26.16 13.62 -14.62
CA VAL A 234 27.29 12.76 -14.21
C VAL A 234 27.48 11.65 -15.25
N GLY A 235 28.53 11.79 -16.04
CA GLY A 235 28.97 10.80 -17.03
C GLY A 235 30.07 9.85 -16.56
N ASP A 236 30.73 10.13 -15.42
CA ASP A 236 31.82 9.30 -14.89
C ASP A 236 31.29 7.92 -14.45
N PRO A 237 31.83 6.81 -14.99
CA PRO A 237 31.32 5.47 -14.69
C PRO A 237 31.47 5.06 -13.22
N ALA A 238 32.55 5.46 -12.55
CA ALA A 238 32.80 5.09 -11.16
C ALA A 238 31.86 5.86 -10.22
N ALA A 239 31.65 7.15 -10.49
CA ALA A 239 30.68 7.98 -9.79
C ALA A 239 29.24 7.43 -9.94
N ARG A 240 28.85 7.02 -11.16
CA ARG A 240 27.55 6.36 -11.39
C ARG A 240 27.44 5.00 -10.69
N ALA A 241 28.50 4.20 -10.73
CA ALA A 241 28.53 2.90 -10.07
C ALA A 241 28.34 3.03 -8.55
N ALA A 242 29.00 4.00 -7.91
CA ALA A 242 28.83 4.25 -6.46
C ALA A 242 27.36 4.51 -6.08
N VAL A 243 26.65 5.31 -6.86
CA VAL A 243 25.21 5.59 -6.65
C VAL A 243 24.35 4.36 -6.94
N GLN A 244 24.64 3.63 -8.02
CA GLN A 244 23.92 2.41 -8.40
C GLN A 244 24.07 1.31 -7.33
N GLU A 245 25.28 1.06 -6.86
CA GLU A 245 25.58 0.04 -5.87
C GLU A 245 24.99 0.38 -4.50
N PHE A 246 25.08 1.66 -4.09
CA PHE A 246 24.39 2.14 -2.91
C PHE A 246 22.87 1.88 -2.98
N LEU A 247 22.19 2.30 -4.05
CA LEU A 247 20.74 2.13 -4.15
C LEU A 247 20.34 0.65 -4.27
N THR A 248 21.15 -0.18 -4.92
CA THR A 248 20.94 -1.63 -4.96
C THR A 248 21.03 -2.26 -3.57
N ALA A 249 22.05 -1.91 -2.77
CA ALA A 249 22.17 -2.39 -1.39
C ALA A 249 21.07 -1.84 -0.49
N TYR A 250 20.69 -0.57 -0.67
CA TYR A 250 19.68 0.12 0.12
C TYR A 250 18.26 -0.41 -0.11
N LEU A 251 17.90 -0.74 -1.35
CA LEU A 251 16.50 -1.03 -1.75
C LEU A 251 16.25 -2.46 -2.23
N ALA A 252 17.26 -3.14 -2.76
CA ALA A 252 17.15 -4.51 -3.23
C ALA A 252 17.81 -5.54 -2.29
N GLY A 253 18.39 -5.08 -1.19
CA GLY A 253 19.05 -5.94 -0.20
C GLY A 253 20.24 -6.71 -0.74
N SER A 254 20.80 -6.29 -1.88
CA SER A 254 21.96 -6.92 -2.51
C SER A 254 23.22 -6.12 -2.21
N GLY A 255 24.04 -6.66 -1.31
CA GLY A 255 25.24 -6.00 -0.78
C GLY A 255 24.99 -5.28 0.54
N GLU A 256 26.07 -4.76 1.13
CA GLU A 256 26.05 -4.08 2.43
C GLU A 256 26.07 -2.56 2.23
N VAL A 257 25.07 -1.84 2.75
CA VAL A 257 24.95 -0.37 2.60
C VAL A 257 26.16 0.36 3.19
N SER A 258 26.74 -0.17 4.26
CA SER A 258 27.92 0.40 4.92
C SER A 258 29.16 0.47 4.02
N ARG A 259 29.20 -0.27 2.90
CA ARG A 259 30.29 -0.23 1.92
C ARG A 259 30.25 1.01 1.02
N TYR A 260 29.08 1.60 0.86
CA TYR A 260 28.83 2.70 -0.08
C TYR A 260 28.52 4.02 0.62
N THR A 261 28.59 4.04 1.95
CA THR A 261 28.28 5.20 2.77
C THR A 261 29.52 5.77 3.44
N ALA A 262 29.55 7.09 3.62
CA ALA A 262 30.64 7.77 4.29
C ALA A 262 30.72 7.33 5.77
N PRO A 263 31.91 7.36 6.40
CA PRO A 263 32.06 7.05 7.82
C PRO A 263 31.11 7.87 8.71
N GLY A 264 30.50 7.21 9.69
CA GLY A 264 29.53 7.86 10.59
C GLY A 264 28.12 8.03 10.01
N SER A 265 27.86 7.54 8.79
CA SER A 265 26.51 7.49 8.25
C SER A 265 25.61 6.58 9.08
N THR A 266 24.37 7.02 9.29
CA THR A 266 23.31 6.26 9.97
C THR A 266 22.36 5.59 8.97
N ILE A 267 22.68 5.59 7.67
CA ILE A 267 21.82 5.01 6.64
C ILE A 267 21.88 3.48 6.74
N THR A 268 20.72 2.86 6.91
CA THR A 268 20.54 1.41 6.93
C THR A 268 19.71 0.94 5.75
N ALA A 269 19.91 -0.30 5.29
CA ALA A 269 19.08 -0.88 4.23
C ALA A 269 17.60 -0.95 4.61
N VAL A 270 16.71 -0.76 3.63
CA VAL A 270 15.28 -0.97 3.82
C VAL A 270 15.01 -2.47 3.96
N THR A 271 14.42 -2.88 5.08
CA THR A 271 14.23 -4.29 5.44
C THR A 271 12.76 -4.58 5.78
N PRO A 272 12.12 -5.60 5.17
CA PRO A 272 12.64 -6.44 4.08
C PRO A 272 12.84 -5.62 2.79
N ALA A 273 13.73 -6.09 1.91
CA ALA A 273 14.02 -5.39 0.64
C ALA A 273 12.73 -5.25 -0.20
N PRO A 274 12.26 -4.02 -0.49
CA PRO A 274 10.98 -3.80 -1.17
C PRO A 274 11.03 -4.06 -2.68
N TYR A 275 12.23 -4.09 -3.28
CA TYR A 275 12.42 -4.24 -4.71
C TYR A 275 13.36 -5.40 -5.04
N SER A 276 13.11 -6.07 -6.16
CA SER A 276 13.99 -7.11 -6.70
C SER A 276 15.15 -6.56 -7.52
N LYS A 277 15.03 -5.34 -8.07
CA LYS A 277 16.05 -4.72 -8.90
C LYS A 277 15.97 -3.20 -8.86
N VAL A 278 17.13 -2.56 -8.95
CA VAL A 278 17.29 -1.10 -9.04
C VAL A 278 18.18 -0.77 -10.23
N LEU A 279 17.80 0.25 -11.01
CA LEU A 279 18.61 0.76 -12.12
C LEU A 279 18.64 2.29 -12.11
N VAL A 280 19.83 2.89 -12.01
CA VAL A 280 20.01 4.34 -12.14
C VAL A 280 19.90 4.75 -13.61
N GLN A 281 18.83 5.47 -13.95
CA GLN A 281 18.59 5.98 -15.29
C GLN A 281 19.33 7.31 -15.50
N ASN A 282 19.01 8.32 -14.68
CA ASN A 282 19.61 9.65 -14.75
C ASN A 282 20.36 9.98 -13.45
N LEU A 283 21.45 10.73 -13.59
CA LEU A 283 22.24 11.21 -12.47
C LEU A 283 22.76 12.62 -12.81
N ASN A 284 22.26 13.59 -12.07
CA ASN A 284 22.59 15.00 -12.20
C ASN A 284 23.15 15.50 -10.87
N ALA A 285 24.04 16.48 -10.91
CA ALA A 285 24.77 16.99 -9.75
C ALA A 285 24.79 18.52 -9.74
N THR A 286 25.00 19.09 -8.55
CA THR A 286 25.26 20.53 -8.40
C THR A 286 26.61 20.91 -9.01
N ASP A 287 27.60 20.02 -8.86
CA ASP A 287 29.00 20.23 -9.24
C ASP A 287 29.58 19.01 -9.97
N GLU A 288 30.81 19.12 -10.47
CA GLU A 288 31.47 18.03 -11.18
C GLU A 288 31.75 16.82 -10.27
N MET A 289 31.18 15.67 -10.62
CA MET A 289 31.43 14.39 -9.96
C MET A 289 32.22 13.47 -10.91
N SER A 290 33.52 13.34 -10.67
CA SER A 290 34.43 12.50 -11.47
C SER A 290 35.52 11.89 -10.61
N ALA A 291 36.28 10.93 -11.14
CA ALA A 291 37.46 10.40 -10.45
C ALA A 291 38.49 11.50 -10.10
N LYS A 292 38.57 12.58 -10.91
CA LYS A 292 39.49 13.70 -10.66
C LYS A 292 39.07 14.51 -9.44
N THR A 293 37.78 14.80 -9.32
CA THR A 293 37.26 15.55 -8.17
C THR A 293 37.21 14.68 -6.90
N ALA A 294 37.15 13.35 -7.05
CA ALA A 294 37.19 12.40 -5.93
C ALA A 294 38.55 12.28 -5.22
N VAL A 295 39.65 12.77 -5.80
CA VAL A 295 41.00 12.67 -5.20
C VAL A 295 41.13 13.56 -3.95
N LYS A 296 40.39 14.67 -3.91
CA LYS A 296 40.38 15.57 -2.76
C LYS A 296 39.35 15.08 -1.75
N ASP A 297 39.80 14.45 -0.67
CA ASP A 297 38.92 13.97 0.40
C ASP A 297 38.03 15.08 0.98
N GLY A 298 36.79 14.71 1.33
CA GLY A 298 35.80 15.60 1.93
C GLY A 298 35.12 16.57 0.96
N THR A 299 35.32 16.41 -0.36
CA THR A 299 34.54 17.17 -1.36
C THR A 299 33.11 16.66 -1.33
N GLU A 300 32.15 17.57 -1.16
CA GLU A 300 30.72 17.25 -1.10
C GLU A 300 29.99 17.77 -2.34
N VAL A 301 29.15 16.92 -2.92
CA VAL A 301 28.34 17.24 -4.10
C VAL A 301 26.94 16.68 -3.88
N GLN A 302 25.91 17.48 -4.15
CA GLN A 302 24.53 16.98 -4.09
C GLN A 302 24.12 16.46 -5.46
N VAL A 303 23.41 15.33 -5.47
CA VAL A 303 22.98 14.66 -6.68
C VAL A 303 21.47 14.40 -6.68
N LEU A 304 20.88 14.57 -7.86
CA LEU A 304 19.55 14.16 -8.23
C LEU A 304 19.66 12.86 -9.03
N VAL A 305 19.10 11.79 -8.48
CA VAL A 305 19.06 10.46 -9.10
C VAL A 305 17.64 10.15 -9.55
N THR A 306 17.48 9.70 -10.80
CA THR A 306 16.26 9.04 -11.25
C THR A 306 16.54 7.55 -11.41
N ALA A 307 15.84 6.71 -10.67
CA ALA A 307 16.04 5.26 -10.67
C ALA A 307 14.76 4.51 -11.07
N GLN A 308 14.92 3.44 -11.83
CA GLN A 308 13.90 2.40 -12.00
C GLN A 308 13.96 1.43 -10.83
N LEU A 309 12.81 1.09 -10.27
CA LEU A 309 12.64 0.15 -9.17
C LEU A 309 11.66 -0.94 -9.62
N ASP A 310 12.13 -2.19 -9.68
CA ASP A 310 11.32 -3.32 -10.14
C ASP A 310 10.94 -4.24 -8.96
N GLN A 311 9.67 -4.62 -8.90
CA GLN A 311 9.15 -5.61 -7.96
C GLN A 311 8.19 -6.56 -8.66
N GLY A 312 8.65 -7.79 -8.94
CA GLY A 312 7.89 -8.76 -9.72
C GLY A 312 7.58 -8.22 -11.13
N ALA A 313 6.30 -8.16 -11.49
CA ALA A 313 5.87 -7.60 -12.78
C ALA A 313 5.69 -6.06 -12.76
N SER A 314 5.86 -5.42 -11.60
CA SER A 314 5.70 -3.97 -11.45
C SER A 314 7.03 -3.25 -11.59
N SER A 315 7.03 -2.13 -12.29
CA SER A 315 8.18 -1.24 -12.42
C SER A 315 7.75 0.20 -12.18
N GLN A 316 8.49 0.92 -11.35
CA GLN A 316 8.22 2.31 -10.98
C GLN A 316 9.49 3.15 -11.12
N THR A 317 9.33 4.45 -11.34
CA THR A 317 10.44 5.40 -11.28
C THR A 317 10.42 6.12 -9.94
N SER A 318 11.59 6.30 -9.32
CA SER A 318 11.77 7.06 -8.09
C SER A 318 12.87 8.10 -8.24
N THR A 319 12.79 9.14 -7.42
CA THR A 319 13.77 10.22 -7.36
C THR A 319 14.44 10.21 -5.99
N TYR A 320 15.76 10.30 -5.98
CA TYR A 320 16.56 10.48 -4.76
C TYR A 320 17.40 11.75 -4.84
N PHE A 321 17.44 12.48 -3.73
CA PHE A 321 18.40 13.55 -3.50
C PHE A 321 19.44 13.01 -2.53
N LEU A 322 20.70 12.99 -2.92
CA LEU A 322 21.79 12.46 -2.10
C LEU A 322 22.88 13.50 -1.96
N THR A 323 23.51 13.59 -0.80
CA THR A 323 24.82 14.24 -0.67
C THR A 323 25.90 13.18 -0.77
N MET A 324 26.78 13.33 -1.76
CA MET A 324 27.95 12.48 -2.00
C MET A 324 29.18 13.13 -1.38
N ALA A 325 30.09 12.35 -0.80
CA ALA A 325 31.37 12.79 -0.29
C ALA A 325 32.52 11.98 -0.91
N SER A 326 33.61 12.65 -1.26
CA SER A 326 34.81 11.98 -1.76
C SER A 326 35.71 11.46 -0.63
N ARG A 327 36.27 10.27 -0.81
CA ARG A 327 37.25 9.69 0.11
C ARG A 327 38.15 8.68 -0.58
N ALA A 328 39.46 8.87 -0.48
CA ALA A 328 40.47 7.99 -1.08
C ALA A 328 40.19 7.69 -2.58
N GLY A 329 39.79 8.72 -3.34
CA GLY A 329 39.54 8.59 -4.78
C GLY A 329 38.20 7.98 -5.16
N ARG A 330 37.29 7.72 -4.21
CA ARG A 330 35.94 7.20 -4.47
C ARG A 330 34.87 8.14 -3.95
N TRP A 331 33.67 8.05 -4.52
CA TRP A 331 32.48 8.73 -4.02
C TRP A 331 31.70 7.80 -3.09
N GLU A 332 31.26 8.33 -1.96
CA GLU A 332 30.42 7.64 -0.98
C GLU A 332 29.18 8.47 -0.67
N VAL A 333 28.08 7.81 -0.29
CA VAL A 333 26.86 8.51 0.12
C VAL A 333 26.99 8.99 1.55
N LYS A 334 26.89 10.29 1.76
CA LYS A 334 26.88 10.91 3.09
C LYS A 334 25.47 10.95 3.68
N SER A 335 24.49 11.39 2.90
CA SER A 335 23.07 11.48 3.32
C SER A 335 22.10 11.21 2.18
N ILE A 336 20.88 10.79 2.56
CA ILE A 336 19.68 10.90 1.72
C ILE A 336 18.97 12.18 2.16
N ASP A 337 18.85 13.14 1.26
CA ASP A 337 18.37 14.47 1.57
C ASP A 337 16.83 14.51 1.49
N THR A 338 16.19 15.15 2.48
CA THR A 338 14.72 15.26 2.55
C THR A 338 14.16 16.42 1.74
N THR A 339 15.03 17.30 1.25
CA THR A 339 14.67 18.48 0.46
C THR A 339 15.60 18.63 -0.73
N PRO A 340 15.06 18.83 -1.95
CA PRO A 340 15.86 19.12 -3.12
C PRO A 340 16.46 20.52 -3.10
N LYS A 341 17.49 20.74 -3.91
CA LYS A 341 17.85 22.09 -4.36
C LYS A 341 16.94 22.53 -5.49
N ILE A 342 16.42 23.74 -5.36
CA ILE A 342 15.49 24.37 -6.27
C ILE A 342 15.95 25.81 -6.55
N SER A 343 15.75 26.29 -7.77
CA SER A 343 16.06 27.66 -8.20
C SER A 343 14.93 28.63 -7.89
#